data_AF-A0A535RY98-F1
#
_entry.id   AF-A0A535RY98-F1
#
_cell.length_a   1.000
_cell.length_b   1.000
_cell.length_c   1.000
_cell.angle_alpha   90.00
_cell.angle_beta   90.00
_cell.angle_gamma   90.00
#
_symmetry.space_group_name_H-M   'P 1'
#
loop_
_entity.id
_entity.type
_entity.pdbx_description
1 polymer ?
#
loop_
_entity_poly.entity_id
_entity_poly.type
_entity_poly.pdbx_seq_one_letter_code
_entity_poly.pdbx_strand_id
1 'polypeptide(L)'
;MYPVALRDEIRTWVLIQGKSQRAASRHFGLSRNTVAKLLREEPAESARQYQREVQPKTPVRDVALPHIEKWLQENEWLSRWAPKQCWTAHRMWTELRKLGIPIGESTVRLFVQELRTCSKPTYVPLDFAPGERAEFDFGEATVKLKGQLVKVPFLAGRLRFSGAMFVECFPTQRQEAFLLGQRHAFEFWGGVPRLAVYDNLKPAVLQVLQGHSRREHDVFLHFQSVYRFEALFANVRAGWEKGSVENLVGYARRNYLVPLPEGATLEVINANLGESCLSDQQRTMARQTDSIAARLACERSTLGPLPTHAPELALVVEVLVHSTGRLRFQTNDYSVPIQYAYQRLTLKADPFRVRLYAGEELAADHPRCYEKRQVIEDWRHYVPLLLKKSFAVPWASALRHGDLPPA
;
A
#
# COMPACT_ATOMS: atom_id res chain seq x y z
N MET A 1 -9.87 -35.27 38.15
CA MET A 1 -8.62 -34.60 38.58
C MET A 1 -9.05 -33.48 39.52
N TYR A 2 -8.56 -33.44 40.76
CA TYR A 2 -9.02 -32.44 41.73
C TYR A 2 -8.22 -31.13 41.56
N PRO A 3 -8.85 -29.96 41.69
CA PRO A 3 -8.15 -28.68 41.60
C PRO A 3 -7.05 -28.56 42.65
N VAL A 4 -5.94 -27.88 42.32
CA VAL A 4 -4.81 -27.65 43.22
C VAL A 4 -5.26 -26.99 44.54
N ALA A 5 -6.18 -26.02 44.44
CA ALA A 5 -6.76 -25.34 45.61
C ALA A 5 -7.43 -26.31 46.61
N LEU A 6 -8.24 -27.26 46.12
CA LEU A 6 -8.93 -28.22 46.99
C LEU A 6 -7.95 -29.15 47.71
N ARG A 7 -6.85 -29.53 47.05
CA ARG A 7 -5.80 -30.37 47.65
C ARG A 7 -5.07 -29.64 48.77
N ASP A 8 -4.76 -28.36 48.57
CA ASP A 8 -4.01 -27.54 49.52
C ASP A 8 -4.86 -27.17 50.75
N GLU A 9 -6.16 -26.97 50.57
CA GLU A 9 -7.13 -26.83 51.67
C GLU A 9 -7.19 -28.10 52.54
N ILE A 10 -7.28 -29.28 51.92
CA ILE A 10 -7.31 -30.57 52.65
C ILE A 10 -6.02 -30.79 53.45
N ARG A 11 -4.86 -30.42 52.90
CA ARG A 11 -3.56 -30.51 53.59
C ARG A 11 -3.48 -29.56 54.76
N THR A 12 -3.90 -28.32 54.58
CA THR A 12 -3.93 -27.33 55.66
C THR A 12 -4.80 -27.83 56.82
N TRP A 13 -5.95 -28.39 56.50
CA TRP A 13 -6.88 -28.94 57.50
C TRP A 13 -6.30 -30.13 58.29
N VAL A 14 -5.59 -31.05 57.62
CA VAL A 14 -5.11 -32.29 58.27
C VAL A 14 -3.71 -32.12 58.87
N LEU A 15 -2.77 -31.53 58.13
CA LEU A 15 -1.36 -31.45 58.50
C LEU A 15 -1.03 -30.24 59.39
N ILE A 16 -1.72 -29.10 59.19
CA ILE A 16 -1.45 -27.87 59.95
C ILE A 16 -2.44 -27.75 61.12
N GLN A 17 -3.73 -27.94 60.87
CA GLN A 17 -4.77 -27.81 61.91
C GLN A 17 -4.99 -29.10 62.72
N GLY A 18 -4.24 -30.17 62.44
CA GLY A 18 -4.23 -31.43 63.20
C GLY A 18 -5.55 -32.22 63.17
N LYS A 19 -6.46 -31.93 62.23
CA LYS A 19 -7.75 -32.63 62.14
C LYS A 19 -7.56 -34.01 61.52
N SER A 20 -8.31 -35.01 62.02
CA SER A 20 -8.21 -36.37 61.48
C SER A 20 -8.68 -36.46 60.01
N GLN A 21 -8.10 -37.38 59.24
CA GLN A 21 -8.52 -37.64 57.85
C GLN A 21 -10.01 -37.99 57.73
N ARG A 22 -10.62 -38.55 58.80
CA ARG A 22 -12.07 -38.82 58.86
C ARG A 22 -12.90 -37.54 58.89
N ALA A 23 -12.42 -36.52 59.59
CA ALA A 23 -13.08 -35.22 59.64
C ALA A 23 -12.97 -34.51 58.29
N ALA A 24 -11.79 -34.55 57.65
CA ALA A 24 -11.60 -33.99 56.31
C ALA A 24 -12.48 -34.69 55.26
N SER A 25 -12.59 -36.02 55.30
CA SER A 25 -13.47 -36.78 54.41
C SER A 25 -14.94 -36.35 54.51
N ARG A 26 -15.46 -36.07 55.70
CA ARG A 26 -16.84 -35.55 55.88
C ARG A 26 -16.97 -34.09 55.46
N HIS A 27 -15.98 -33.26 55.76
CA HIS A 27 -16.04 -31.83 55.50
C HIS A 27 -15.96 -31.51 53.99
N PHE A 28 -15.08 -32.18 53.27
CA PHE A 28 -14.88 -31.98 51.83
C PHE A 28 -15.71 -32.93 50.95
N GLY A 29 -16.50 -33.83 51.55
CA GLY A 29 -17.36 -34.79 50.82
C GLY A 29 -16.58 -35.82 49.99
N LEU A 30 -15.31 -36.09 50.32
CA LEU A 30 -14.44 -37.00 49.58
C LEU A 30 -14.27 -38.34 50.28
N SER A 31 -14.08 -39.41 49.51
CA SER A 31 -13.76 -40.72 50.07
C SER A 31 -12.44 -40.68 50.87
N ARG A 32 -12.34 -41.47 51.94
CA ARG A 32 -11.12 -41.53 52.77
C ARG A 32 -9.89 -41.94 51.95
N ASN A 33 -10.07 -42.81 50.97
CA ASN A 33 -8.98 -43.23 50.08
C ASN A 33 -8.50 -42.07 49.20
N THR A 34 -9.41 -41.20 48.77
CA THR A 34 -9.07 -39.99 48.01
C THR A 34 -8.33 -38.98 48.89
N VAL A 35 -8.76 -38.75 50.13
CA VAL A 35 -8.08 -37.86 51.08
C VAL A 35 -6.67 -38.38 51.40
N ALA A 36 -6.54 -39.68 51.69
CA ALA A 36 -5.25 -40.30 51.98
C ALA A 36 -4.29 -40.31 50.77
N LYS A 37 -4.82 -40.32 49.55
CA LYS A 37 -4.06 -40.18 48.30
C LYS A 37 -3.59 -38.74 48.10
N LEU A 38 -4.49 -37.76 48.26
CA LEU A 38 -4.17 -36.33 48.11
C LEU A 38 -3.19 -35.80 49.17
N LEU A 39 -3.13 -36.42 50.34
CA LEU A 39 -2.12 -36.12 51.37
C LEU A 39 -0.73 -36.69 51.05
N ARG A 40 -0.65 -37.75 50.22
CA ARG A 40 0.61 -38.44 49.87
C ARG A 40 1.23 -37.97 48.55
N GLU A 41 0.44 -37.48 47.61
CA GLU A 41 0.96 -37.01 46.31
C GLU A 41 1.80 -35.74 46.51
N GLU A 42 3.12 -35.72 46.27
CA GLU A 42 3.86 -34.45 46.28
C GLU A 42 3.30 -33.45 45.24
N PRO A 43 3.45 -32.12 45.44
CA PRO A 43 2.99 -31.15 44.46
C PRO A 43 3.75 -31.34 43.15
N ALA A 44 3.15 -32.08 42.21
CA ALA A 44 3.65 -32.13 40.84
C ALA A 44 3.51 -30.72 40.23
N GLU A 45 4.64 -30.11 39.86
CA GLU A 45 4.75 -28.77 39.28
C GLU A 45 4.06 -28.60 37.92
N SER A 46 3.44 -29.64 37.37
CA SER A 46 2.65 -29.49 36.15
C SER A 46 1.47 -30.45 36.13
N ALA A 47 0.32 -29.93 35.72
CA ALA A 47 -0.80 -30.75 35.26
C ALA A 47 -0.23 -31.72 34.23
N ARG A 48 -0.33 -33.03 34.50
CA ARG A 48 0.08 -34.07 33.55
C ARG A 48 -0.70 -33.87 32.25
N GLN A 49 -0.10 -33.17 31.29
CA GLN A 49 -0.62 -33.09 29.95
C GLN A 49 -0.53 -34.49 29.38
N TYR A 50 -1.67 -35.00 28.89
CA TYR A 50 -1.69 -36.25 28.15
C TYR A 50 -0.85 -36.06 26.88
N GLN A 51 0.41 -36.48 26.93
CA GLN A 51 1.26 -36.61 25.75
C GLN A 51 1.15 -38.05 25.26
N ARG A 52 0.58 -38.24 24.07
CA ARG A 52 0.64 -39.52 23.37
C ARG A 52 2.06 -39.69 22.83
N GLU A 53 2.79 -40.68 23.36
CA GLU A 53 4.16 -40.98 22.94
C GLU A 53 4.26 -41.62 21.55
N VAL A 54 3.17 -42.19 21.02
CA VAL A 54 3.17 -42.85 19.71
C VAL A 54 1.93 -42.48 18.91
N GLN A 55 2.12 -41.89 17.72
CA GLN A 55 1.03 -41.69 16.77
C GLN A 55 0.53 -43.04 16.25
N PRO A 56 -0.78 -43.30 16.18
CA PRO A 56 -1.29 -44.54 15.60
C PRO A 56 -0.87 -44.62 14.12
N LYS A 57 -0.26 -45.74 13.71
CA LYS A 57 0.01 -46.04 12.30
C LYS A 57 -1.32 -45.99 11.56
N THR A 58 -1.50 -45.00 10.70
CA THR A 58 -2.66 -44.87 9.84
C THR A 58 -2.22 -45.33 8.45
N PRO A 59 -2.36 -46.62 8.10
CA PRO A 59 -1.82 -47.15 6.85
C PRO A 59 -2.32 -46.42 5.60
N VAL A 60 -3.50 -45.82 5.66
CA VAL A 60 -4.06 -44.98 4.58
C VAL A 60 -3.35 -43.62 4.47
N ARG A 61 -2.88 -43.04 5.59
CA ARG A 61 -2.11 -41.79 5.60
C ARG A 61 -0.75 -42.00 4.95
N ASP A 62 -0.05 -43.05 5.32
CA ASP A 62 1.30 -43.35 4.83
C ASP A 62 1.32 -43.61 3.31
N VAL A 63 0.23 -44.15 2.76
CA VAL A 63 0.06 -44.39 1.32
C VAL A 63 -0.40 -43.14 0.56
N ALA A 64 -1.28 -42.32 1.13
CA ALA A 64 -1.82 -41.13 0.47
C ALA A 64 -0.88 -39.91 0.50
N LEU A 65 -0.11 -39.73 1.59
CA LEU A 65 0.74 -38.55 1.78
C LEU A 65 1.76 -38.33 0.66
N PRO A 66 2.54 -39.34 0.20
CA PRO A 66 3.53 -39.12 -0.86
C PRO A 66 2.94 -38.58 -2.16
N HIS A 67 1.71 -39.01 -2.51
CA HIS A 67 0.99 -38.49 -3.68
C HIS A 67 0.54 -37.05 -3.50
N ILE A 68 -0.01 -36.72 -2.32
CA ILE A 68 -0.45 -35.37 -1.99
C ILE A 68 0.74 -34.41 -1.95
N GLU A 69 1.86 -34.81 -1.37
CA GLU A 69 3.11 -34.04 -1.36
C GLU A 69 3.63 -33.79 -2.77
N LYS A 70 3.67 -34.82 -3.62
CA LYS A 70 4.06 -34.67 -5.03
C LYS A 70 3.20 -33.65 -5.76
N TRP A 71 1.87 -33.72 -5.63
CA TRP A 71 0.98 -32.76 -6.28
C TRP A 71 1.06 -31.34 -5.69
N LEU A 72 1.37 -31.22 -4.40
CA LEU A 72 1.65 -29.93 -3.78
C LEU A 72 2.99 -29.33 -4.27
N GLN A 73 4.01 -30.15 -4.49
CA GLN A 73 5.27 -29.71 -5.13
C GLN A 73 5.03 -29.31 -6.60
N GLU A 74 4.24 -30.08 -7.35
CA GLU A 74 3.83 -29.68 -8.71
C GLU A 74 3.06 -28.35 -8.70
N ASN A 75 2.27 -28.09 -7.66
CA ASN A 75 1.61 -26.80 -7.47
C ASN A 75 2.58 -25.64 -7.31
N GLU A 76 3.79 -25.82 -6.77
CA GLU A 76 4.79 -24.75 -6.69
C GLU A 76 5.19 -24.28 -8.09
N TRP A 77 5.38 -25.22 -9.02
CA TRP A 77 5.64 -24.93 -10.42
C TRP A 77 4.39 -24.42 -11.17
N LEU A 78 3.23 -25.07 -10.98
CA LEU A 78 1.98 -24.67 -11.64
C LEU A 78 1.50 -23.29 -11.20
N SER A 79 1.68 -22.91 -9.94
CA SER A 79 1.33 -21.57 -9.45
C SER A 79 2.11 -20.46 -10.17
N ARG A 80 3.31 -20.79 -10.69
CA ARG A 80 4.17 -19.85 -11.44
C ARG A 80 3.77 -19.72 -12.91
N TRP A 81 3.34 -20.81 -13.57
CA TRP A 81 3.16 -20.84 -15.02
C TRP A 81 1.69 -21.01 -15.47
N ALA A 82 0.84 -21.59 -14.63
CA ALA A 82 -0.57 -21.85 -14.91
C ALA A 82 -1.42 -21.80 -13.61
N PRO A 83 -1.56 -20.64 -12.96
CA PRO A 83 -2.16 -20.52 -11.62
C PRO A 83 -3.64 -20.95 -11.54
N LYS A 84 -4.35 -21.00 -12.67
CA LYS A 84 -5.72 -21.51 -12.77
C LYS A 84 -5.81 -23.03 -12.90
N GLN A 85 -4.68 -23.73 -13.00
CA GLN A 85 -4.57 -25.17 -13.23
C GLN A 85 -3.87 -25.91 -12.07
N CYS A 86 -3.87 -25.32 -10.87
CA CYS A 86 -3.31 -25.96 -9.69
C CYS A 86 -4.20 -27.09 -9.17
N TRP A 87 -3.58 -28.15 -8.64
CA TRP A 87 -4.20 -29.24 -7.92
C TRP A 87 -4.98 -28.72 -6.72
N THR A 88 -6.29 -28.94 -6.72
CA THR A 88 -7.17 -28.68 -5.58
C THR A 88 -7.29 -29.95 -4.72
N ALA A 89 -7.62 -29.80 -3.44
CA ALA A 89 -7.81 -30.94 -2.54
C ALA A 89 -8.87 -31.92 -3.07
N HIS A 90 -9.92 -31.41 -3.72
CA HIS A 90 -10.92 -32.22 -4.40
C HIS A 90 -10.30 -33.04 -5.55
N ARG A 91 -9.49 -32.41 -6.40
CA ARG A 91 -8.83 -33.10 -7.52
C ARG A 91 -7.85 -34.17 -7.05
N MET A 92 -7.07 -33.87 -6.01
CA MET A 92 -6.16 -34.82 -5.38
C MET A 92 -6.93 -36.03 -4.84
N TRP A 93 -8.08 -35.81 -4.19
CA TRP A 93 -8.96 -36.89 -3.73
C TRP A 93 -9.50 -37.76 -4.87
N THR A 94 -9.94 -37.17 -5.98
CA THR A 94 -10.41 -37.92 -7.15
C THR A 94 -9.32 -38.83 -7.72
N GLU A 95 -8.07 -38.36 -7.81
CA GLU A 95 -6.96 -39.16 -8.31
C GLU A 95 -6.55 -40.27 -7.33
N LEU A 96 -6.55 -40.01 -6.02
CA LEU A 96 -6.31 -41.06 -5.00
C LEU A 96 -7.33 -42.18 -5.08
N ARG A 97 -8.60 -41.86 -5.35
CA ARG A 97 -9.66 -42.86 -5.58
C ARG A 97 -9.39 -43.73 -6.80
N LYS A 98 -8.89 -43.17 -7.90
CA LYS A 98 -8.54 -43.94 -9.10
C LYS A 98 -7.37 -44.90 -8.86
N LEU A 99 -6.45 -44.53 -7.98
CA LEU A 99 -5.33 -45.36 -7.53
C LEU A 99 -5.77 -46.46 -6.54
N GLY A 100 -7.06 -46.56 -6.22
CA GLY A 100 -7.60 -47.58 -5.31
C GLY A 100 -7.38 -47.29 -3.82
N ILE A 101 -6.99 -46.06 -3.46
CA ILE A 101 -6.71 -45.68 -2.06
C ILE A 101 -8.02 -45.28 -1.37
N PRO A 102 -8.46 -46.01 -0.32
CA PRO A 102 -9.75 -45.77 0.35
C PRO A 102 -9.62 -44.60 1.35
N ILE A 103 -9.67 -43.36 0.85
CA ILE A 103 -9.57 -42.14 1.66
C ILE A 103 -10.79 -41.20 1.46
N GLY A 104 -11.24 -40.60 2.55
CA GLY A 104 -12.30 -39.58 2.53
C GLY A 104 -11.78 -38.22 2.07
N GLU A 105 -12.61 -37.46 1.34
CA GLU A 105 -12.24 -36.12 0.86
C GLU A 105 -11.96 -35.13 2.00
N SER A 106 -12.67 -35.24 3.12
CA SER A 106 -12.41 -34.45 4.34
C SER A 106 -11.00 -34.74 4.89
N THR A 107 -10.56 -35.99 4.88
CA THR A 107 -9.22 -36.41 5.30
C THR A 107 -8.15 -35.87 4.34
N VAL A 108 -8.38 -35.90 3.03
CA VAL A 108 -7.47 -35.28 2.05
C VAL A 108 -7.37 -33.76 2.27
N ARG A 109 -8.49 -33.07 2.52
CA ARG A 109 -8.47 -31.63 2.86
C ARG A 109 -7.66 -31.34 4.13
N LEU A 110 -7.81 -32.17 5.16
CA LEU A 110 -7.01 -32.06 6.39
C LEU A 110 -5.52 -32.27 6.11
N PHE A 111 -5.14 -33.30 5.36
CA PHE A 111 -3.72 -33.55 5.02
C PHE A 111 -3.13 -32.42 4.18
N VAL A 112 -3.87 -31.91 3.19
CA VAL A 112 -3.46 -30.75 2.40
C VAL A 112 -3.29 -29.51 3.29
N GLN A 113 -4.19 -29.29 4.25
CA GLN A 113 -4.08 -28.20 5.20
C GLN A 113 -2.85 -28.35 6.11
N GLU A 114 -2.62 -29.54 6.69
CA GLU A 114 -1.46 -29.84 7.52
C GLU A 114 -0.15 -29.58 6.75
N LEU A 115 -0.03 -30.11 5.53
CA LEU A 115 1.16 -29.94 4.68
C LEU A 115 1.37 -28.48 4.24
N ARG A 116 0.29 -27.74 3.91
CA ARG A 116 0.37 -26.31 3.59
C ARG A 116 0.73 -25.44 4.79
N THR A 117 0.45 -25.89 6.01
CA THR A 117 0.73 -25.11 7.23
C THR A 117 2.23 -25.04 7.53
N CYS A 118 3.04 -25.94 6.97
CA CYS A 118 4.51 -25.95 7.11
C CYS A 118 5.24 -24.90 6.27
N SER A 119 4.59 -24.23 5.31
CA SER A 119 5.22 -23.20 4.47
C SER A 119 4.72 -21.79 4.78
N LYS A 120 4.49 -21.46 6.07
CA LYS A 120 4.33 -20.04 6.41
C LYS A 120 5.65 -19.34 6.06
N PRO A 121 5.64 -18.32 5.19
CA PRO A 121 6.85 -17.61 4.84
C PRO A 121 7.50 -17.11 6.12
N THR A 122 8.74 -17.55 6.34
CA THR A 122 9.57 -17.09 7.45
C THR A 122 10.25 -15.81 6.98
N TYR A 123 10.05 -14.72 7.72
CA TYR A 123 10.61 -13.42 7.36
C TYR A 123 11.82 -13.15 8.23
N VAL A 124 12.89 -12.62 7.62
CA VAL A 124 14.03 -12.08 8.36
C VAL A 124 13.61 -10.72 8.94
N PRO A 125 13.74 -10.47 10.25
CA PRO A 125 13.56 -9.14 10.83
C PRO A 125 14.50 -8.15 10.14
N LEU A 126 13.94 -7.10 9.55
CA LEU A 126 14.71 -6.03 8.91
C LEU A 126 14.87 -4.87 9.88
N ASP A 127 16.09 -4.41 10.06
CA ASP A 127 16.44 -3.18 10.78
C ASP A 127 17.04 -2.17 9.80
N PHE A 128 16.76 -0.89 9.98
CA PHE A 128 17.12 0.17 9.04
C PHE A 128 17.69 1.36 9.81
N ALA A 129 18.85 1.86 9.36
CA ALA A 129 19.45 3.05 9.93
C ALA A 129 18.61 4.32 9.60
N PRO A 130 18.70 5.38 10.41
CA PRO A 130 18.08 6.67 10.10
C PRO A 130 18.52 7.17 8.71
N GLY A 131 17.55 7.59 7.89
CA GLY A 131 17.77 8.17 6.58
C GLY A 131 18.17 7.15 5.51
N GLU A 132 18.28 5.86 5.88
CA GLU A 132 18.78 4.83 5.00
C GLU A 132 17.81 4.56 3.84
N ARG A 133 16.53 4.32 4.15
CA ARG A 133 15.58 3.77 3.20
C ARG A 133 14.20 4.40 3.31
N ALA A 134 13.67 4.85 2.17
CA ALA A 134 12.26 5.09 1.96
C ALA A 134 11.67 4.02 1.03
N GLU A 135 10.39 3.72 1.21
CA GLU A 135 9.60 2.88 0.31
C GLU A 135 8.52 3.72 -0.36
N PHE A 136 8.33 3.52 -1.65
CA PHE A 136 7.29 4.16 -2.45
C PHE A 136 6.49 3.13 -3.24
N ASP A 137 5.18 3.30 -3.26
CA ASP A 137 4.26 2.45 -4.03
C ASP A 137 3.05 3.27 -4.50
N PHE A 138 2.48 2.89 -5.65
CA PHE A 138 1.24 3.47 -6.18
C PHE A 138 0.05 2.57 -5.88
N GLY A 139 -0.92 3.16 -5.19
CA GLY A 139 -2.23 2.58 -5.01
C GLY A 139 -3.29 3.20 -5.91
N GLU A 140 -4.48 2.63 -5.81
CA GLU A 140 -5.72 3.24 -6.29
C GLU A 140 -6.68 3.37 -5.11
N ALA A 141 -7.37 4.49 -5.00
CA ALA A 141 -8.35 4.77 -3.95
C ALA A 141 -9.62 5.36 -4.58
N THR A 142 -10.74 5.20 -3.89
CA THR A 142 -11.96 5.95 -4.24
C THR A 142 -11.98 7.20 -3.37
N VAL A 143 -12.28 8.36 -3.97
CA VAL A 143 -12.48 9.64 -3.28
C VAL A 143 -13.80 10.25 -3.71
N LYS A 144 -14.34 11.17 -2.90
CA LYS A 144 -15.56 11.92 -3.23
C LYS A 144 -15.18 13.31 -3.77
N LEU A 145 -15.06 13.41 -5.08
CA LEU A 145 -14.68 14.64 -5.79
C LEU A 145 -15.94 15.37 -6.26
N LYS A 146 -16.18 16.59 -5.79
CA LYS A 146 -17.40 17.37 -6.10
C LYS A 146 -18.70 16.58 -5.88
N GLY A 147 -18.73 15.79 -4.81
CA GLY A 147 -19.88 14.93 -4.48
C GLY A 147 -19.94 13.59 -5.23
N GLN A 148 -19.07 13.34 -6.22
CA GLN A 148 -19.07 12.11 -7.02
C GLN A 148 -17.94 11.17 -6.57
N LEU A 149 -18.22 9.86 -6.58
CA LEU A 149 -17.21 8.85 -6.28
C LEU A 149 -16.32 8.61 -7.50
N VAL A 150 -15.04 8.96 -7.37
CA VAL A 150 -14.04 8.85 -8.43
C VAL A 150 -12.90 7.96 -7.95
N LYS A 151 -12.45 7.04 -8.80
CA LYS A 151 -11.22 6.28 -8.55
C LYS A 151 -10.02 7.10 -8.98
N VAL A 152 -9.11 7.35 -8.05
CA VAL A 152 -7.89 8.11 -8.27
C VAL A 152 -6.68 7.30 -7.85
N PRO A 153 -5.57 7.37 -8.59
CA PRO A 153 -4.31 6.85 -8.10
C PRO A 153 -3.79 7.70 -6.93
N PHE A 154 -3.01 7.09 -6.05
CA PHE A 154 -2.32 7.80 -4.99
C PHE A 154 -0.93 7.22 -4.78
N LEU A 155 0.04 8.07 -4.48
CA LEU A 155 1.37 7.67 -4.04
C LEU A 155 1.34 7.48 -2.53
N ALA A 156 1.90 6.38 -2.05
CA ALA A 156 2.27 6.22 -0.64
C ALA A 156 3.78 6.14 -0.52
N GLY A 157 4.35 6.95 0.37
CA GLY A 157 5.75 6.95 0.75
C GLY A 157 5.90 6.64 2.24
N ARG A 158 6.97 5.93 2.62
CA ARG A 158 7.30 5.66 4.03
C ARG A 158 8.80 5.65 4.28
N LEU A 159 9.28 6.42 5.25
CA LEU A 159 10.62 6.24 5.82
C LEU A 159 10.66 5.01 6.73
N ARG A 160 11.61 4.10 6.53
CA ARG A 160 11.64 2.82 7.27
C ARG A 160 12.07 2.96 8.72
N PHE A 161 12.95 3.91 9.04
CA PHE A 161 13.41 4.13 10.41
C PHE A 161 12.36 4.87 11.26
N SER A 162 11.94 6.07 10.87
CA SER A 162 10.92 6.82 11.63
C SER A 162 9.53 6.25 11.48
N GLY A 163 9.23 5.59 10.36
CA GLY A 163 7.88 5.16 10.00
C GLY A 163 7.01 6.29 9.45
N ALA A 164 7.57 7.49 9.22
CA ALA A 164 6.84 8.65 8.72
C ALA A 164 6.23 8.35 7.35
N MET A 165 4.91 8.44 7.28
CA MET A 165 4.12 8.20 6.07
C MET A 165 3.88 9.50 5.32
N PHE A 166 3.77 9.40 4.01
CA PHE A 166 3.30 10.44 3.12
C PHE A 166 2.29 9.83 2.13
N VAL A 167 1.14 10.47 1.93
CA VAL A 167 0.09 9.98 1.03
C VAL A 167 -0.45 11.15 0.22
N GLU A 168 -0.47 10.99 -1.10
CA GLU A 168 -0.96 12.04 -2.01
C GLU A 168 -1.70 11.43 -3.21
N CYS A 169 -2.89 11.95 -3.52
CA CYS A 169 -3.70 11.56 -4.67
C CYS A 169 -3.30 12.32 -5.93
N PHE A 170 -3.32 11.63 -7.06
CA PHE A 170 -2.97 12.19 -8.37
C PHE A 170 -4.08 11.89 -9.39
N PRO A 171 -4.16 12.66 -10.50
CA PRO A 171 -5.07 12.35 -11.59
C PRO A 171 -4.54 11.23 -12.51
N THR A 172 -3.27 10.84 -12.37
CA THR A 172 -2.62 9.84 -13.24
C THR A 172 -1.51 9.08 -12.51
N GLN A 173 -1.10 7.92 -13.04
CA GLN A 173 0.05 7.12 -12.57
C GLN A 173 1.25 7.24 -13.52
N ARG A 174 1.26 8.24 -14.39
CA ARG A 174 2.38 8.50 -15.30
C ARG A 174 3.60 9.00 -14.53
N GLN A 175 4.76 8.97 -15.19
CA GLN A 175 6.04 9.29 -14.58
C GLN A 175 6.07 10.71 -13.97
N GLU A 176 5.44 11.70 -14.60
CA GLU A 176 5.42 13.07 -14.05
C GLU A 176 4.72 13.14 -12.68
N ALA A 177 3.66 12.36 -12.48
CA ALA A 177 2.95 12.28 -11.20
C ALA A 177 3.78 11.52 -10.16
N PHE A 178 4.47 10.47 -10.59
CA PHE A 178 5.36 9.70 -9.72
C PHE A 178 6.51 10.53 -9.15
N LEU A 179 7.21 11.25 -10.02
CA LEU A 179 8.36 12.06 -9.63
C LEU A 179 7.91 13.25 -8.79
N LEU A 180 6.78 13.87 -9.14
CA LEU A 180 6.22 14.97 -8.36
C LEU A 180 5.85 14.53 -6.94
N GLY A 181 5.16 13.39 -6.79
CA GLY A 181 4.82 12.89 -5.46
C GLY A 181 6.03 12.48 -4.62
N GLN A 182 7.09 11.94 -5.24
CA GLN A 182 8.34 11.69 -4.53
C GLN A 182 9.02 12.97 -4.06
N ARG A 183 9.05 14.00 -4.91
CA ARG A 183 9.51 15.33 -4.54
C ARG A 183 8.73 15.87 -3.34
N HIS A 184 7.41 15.83 -3.39
CA HIS A 184 6.57 16.30 -2.28
C HIS A 184 6.83 15.49 -1.00
N ALA A 185 7.05 14.18 -1.10
CA ALA A 185 7.42 13.36 0.05
C ALA A 185 8.77 13.78 0.67
N PHE A 186 9.79 14.03 -0.16
CA PHE A 186 11.09 14.52 0.33
C PHE A 186 10.96 15.88 1.01
N GLU A 187 10.19 16.79 0.40
CA GLU A 187 9.90 18.11 0.98
C GLU A 187 9.14 17.99 2.31
N PHE A 188 8.16 17.09 2.39
CA PHE A 188 7.39 16.80 3.61
C PHE A 188 8.25 16.23 4.74
N TRP A 189 9.15 15.30 4.41
CA TRP A 189 10.10 14.75 5.39
C TRP A 189 11.22 15.72 5.74
N GLY A 190 11.47 16.75 4.92
CA GLY A 190 12.51 17.74 5.12
C GLY A 190 13.90 17.27 4.69
N GLY A 191 13.98 16.29 3.77
CA GLY A 191 15.24 15.73 3.30
C GLY A 191 15.05 14.51 2.40
N VAL A 192 16.15 14.05 1.82
CA VAL A 192 16.18 12.95 0.85
C VAL A 192 16.76 11.68 1.50
N PRO A 193 16.10 10.52 1.43
CA PRO A 193 16.68 9.27 1.91
C PRO A 193 17.86 8.84 1.02
N ARG A 194 18.80 8.06 1.57
CA ARG A 194 19.90 7.50 0.79
C ARG A 194 19.39 6.54 -0.29
N LEU A 195 18.40 5.72 0.05
CA LEU A 195 17.83 4.71 -0.83
C LEU A 195 16.30 4.89 -0.95
N ALA A 196 15.80 4.99 -2.17
CA ALA A 196 14.38 4.90 -2.49
C ALA A 196 14.09 3.52 -3.11
N VAL A 197 13.24 2.74 -2.43
CA VAL A 197 12.81 1.44 -2.89
C VAL A 197 11.42 1.54 -3.48
N TYR A 198 11.28 1.05 -4.71
CA TYR A 198 10.03 1.04 -5.43
C TYR A 198 9.48 -0.36 -5.50
N ASP A 199 8.30 -0.54 -4.93
CA ASP A 199 7.61 -1.82 -4.93
C ASP A 199 6.56 -1.85 -6.04
N ASN A 200 6.41 -3.01 -6.70
CA ASN A 200 5.28 -3.33 -7.58
C ASN A 200 4.87 -2.27 -8.62
N LEU A 201 5.81 -1.49 -9.14
CA LEU A 201 5.51 -0.53 -10.21
C LEU A 201 4.90 -1.25 -11.41
N LYS A 202 3.80 -0.68 -11.98
CA LYS A 202 3.17 -1.23 -13.18
C LYS A 202 4.24 -1.45 -14.26
N PRO A 203 4.18 -2.53 -15.06
CA PRO A 203 5.18 -2.80 -16.10
C PRO A 203 5.45 -1.61 -17.03
N ALA A 204 4.45 -0.78 -17.32
CA ALA A 204 4.64 0.44 -18.10
C ALA A 204 5.55 1.47 -17.38
N VAL A 205 5.38 1.66 -16.07
CA VAL A 205 6.25 2.52 -15.26
C VAL A 205 7.64 1.90 -15.13
N LEU A 206 7.74 0.57 -15.00
CA LEU A 206 9.03 -0.12 -15.04
C LEU A 206 9.73 0.02 -16.41
N GLN A 207 9.01 -0.10 -17.53
CA GLN A 207 9.57 0.07 -18.89
C GLN A 207 10.11 1.48 -19.10
N VAL A 208 9.44 2.48 -18.53
CA VAL A 208 9.88 3.87 -18.49
C VAL A 208 11.18 4.01 -17.68
N LEU A 209 11.21 3.44 -16.47
CA LEU A 209 12.34 3.57 -15.55
C LEU A 209 13.54 2.69 -15.93
N GLN A 210 13.31 1.59 -16.65
CA GLN A 210 14.32 0.64 -17.14
C GLN A 210 14.77 0.91 -18.60
N GLY A 211 14.39 2.05 -19.19
CA GLY A 211 15.09 2.58 -20.37
C GLY A 211 14.51 2.30 -21.76
N HIS A 212 13.26 1.85 -21.90
CA HIS A 212 12.66 1.69 -23.24
C HIS A 212 12.20 3.02 -23.87
N SER A 213 11.92 4.04 -23.06
CA SER A 213 11.65 5.41 -23.49
C SER A 213 12.81 6.31 -23.07
N ARG A 214 13.67 6.67 -24.02
CA ARG A 214 14.92 7.41 -23.77
C ARG A 214 14.68 8.69 -22.95
N ARG A 215 13.68 9.49 -23.34
CA ARG A 215 13.35 10.76 -22.68
C ARG A 215 12.90 10.58 -21.23
N GLU A 216 12.02 9.61 -20.97
CA GLU A 216 11.49 9.40 -19.63
C GLU A 216 12.57 8.81 -18.70
N HIS A 217 13.43 7.93 -19.21
CA HIS A 217 14.60 7.46 -18.47
C HIS A 217 15.57 8.62 -18.14
N ASP A 218 15.84 9.51 -19.09
CA ASP A 218 16.70 10.69 -18.88
C ASP A 218 16.15 11.63 -17.79
N VAL A 219 14.84 11.85 -17.75
CA VAL A 219 14.19 12.66 -16.70
C VAL A 219 14.34 12.03 -15.32
N PHE A 220 14.20 10.70 -15.22
CA PHE A 220 14.40 10.00 -13.95
C PHE A 220 15.86 10.06 -13.49
N LEU A 221 16.82 9.83 -14.38
CA LEU A 221 18.24 9.94 -14.05
C LEU A 221 18.62 11.36 -13.62
N HIS A 222 18.07 12.38 -14.29
CA HIS A 222 18.25 13.77 -13.89
C HIS A 222 17.66 14.03 -12.50
N PHE A 223 16.44 13.57 -12.23
CA PHE A 223 15.80 13.65 -10.92
C PHE A 223 16.66 13.00 -9.83
N GLN A 224 17.14 11.78 -10.08
CA GLN A 224 18.03 11.04 -9.20
C GLN A 224 19.34 11.81 -8.94
N SER A 225 19.93 12.39 -9.99
CA SER A 225 21.16 13.18 -9.87
C SER A 225 20.97 14.47 -9.07
N VAL A 226 19.81 15.14 -9.19
CA VAL A 226 19.53 16.39 -8.47
C VAL A 226 19.24 16.12 -6.98
N TYR A 227 18.45 15.09 -6.68
CA TYR A 227 18.11 14.72 -5.30
C TYR A 227 19.15 13.82 -4.62
N ARG A 228 20.08 13.21 -5.38
CA ARG A 228 21.23 12.43 -4.89
C ARG A 228 20.86 11.22 -4.04
N PHE A 229 19.94 10.39 -4.53
CA PHE A 229 19.55 9.13 -3.90
C PHE A 229 19.81 7.92 -4.80
N GLU A 230 19.86 6.73 -4.21
CA GLU A 230 19.91 5.46 -4.94
C GLU A 230 18.50 4.89 -5.14
N ALA A 231 18.25 4.32 -6.32
CA ALA A 231 16.96 3.73 -6.67
C ALA A 231 17.07 2.21 -6.72
N LEU A 232 16.22 1.50 -5.96
CA LEU A 232 16.08 0.04 -6.07
C LEU A 232 14.67 -0.32 -6.49
N PHE A 233 14.56 -1.13 -7.54
CA PHE A 233 13.30 -1.63 -8.07
C PHE A 233 13.11 -3.08 -7.64
N ALA A 234 12.11 -3.34 -6.79
CA ALA A 234 11.82 -4.69 -6.35
C ALA A 234 11.27 -5.52 -7.53
N ASN A 235 11.75 -6.75 -7.67
CA ASN A 235 11.25 -7.66 -8.70
C ASN A 235 9.78 -8.02 -8.41
N VAL A 236 8.88 -7.77 -9.37
CA VAL A 236 7.43 -8.09 -9.34
C VAL A 236 7.16 -9.56 -8.97
N ARG A 237 8.15 -10.45 -9.13
CA ARG A 237 8.04 -11.91 -8.94
C ARG A 237 8.77 -12.46 -7.71
N ALA A 238 9.41 -11.62 -6.89
CA ALA A 238 10.15 -12.06 -5.70
C ALA A 238 9.37 -11.79 -4.40
N GLY A 239 8.13 -12.29 -4.30
CA GLY A 239 7.30 -12.15 -3.10
C GLY A 239 7.89 -12.81 -1.83
N TRP A 240 8.91 -13.66 -1.99
CA TRP A 240 9.61 -14.37 -0.91
C TRP A 240 10.71 -13.53 -0.22
N GLU A 241 11.21 -12.47 -0.87
CA GLU A 241 12.25 -11.58 -0.31
C GLU A 241 11.66 -10.46 0.57
N LYS A 242 10.33 -10.27 0.54
CA LYS A 242 9.66 -9.20 1.28
C LYS A 242 9.48 -9.57 2.75
N GLY A 243 10.53 -9.34 3.54
CA GLY A 243 10.52 -9.36 5.01
C GLY A 243 9.65 -8.29 5.69
N SER A 244 8.97 -7.42 4.93
CA SER A 244 8.08 -6.40 5.49
C SER A 244 6.62 -6.87 5.45
N VAL A 245 6.08 -7.19 6.63
CA VAL A 245 4.76 -7.79 6.85
C VAL A 245 3.60 -6.84 6.49
N GLU A 246 3.87 -5.60 6.08
CA GLU A 246 2.83 -4.61 5.81
C GLU A 246 2.91 -4.04 4.39
N ASN A 247 1.93 -4.40 3.56
CA ASN A 247 1.70 -3.77 2.26
C ASN A 247 1.44 -2.26 2.47
N LEU A 248 2.36 -1.42 2.01
CA LEU A 248 2.35 0.04 2.14
C LEU A 248 1.03 0.65 1.64
N VAL A 249 0.58 0.26 0.45
CA VAL A 249 -0.71 0.70 -0.13
C VAL A 249 -1.88 0.23 0.72
N GLY A 250 -1.83 -1.00 1.22
CA GLY A 250 -2.85 -1.55 2.11
C GLY A 250 -2.96 -0.77 3.42
N TYR A 251 -1.83 -0.39 4.00
CA TYR A 251 -1.77 0.44 5.20
C TYR A 251 -2.32 1.84 4.93
N ALA A 252 -1.88 2.47 3.84
CA ALA A 252 -2.33 3.82 3.46
C ALA A 252 -3.86 3.88 3.29
N ARG A 253 -4.44 2.87 2.62
CA ARG A 253 -5.89 2.75 2.44
C ARG A 253 -6.67 2.70 3.75
N ARG A 254 -6.19 1.91 4.72
CA ARG A 254 -6.91 1.71 5.98
C ARG A 254 -6.82 2.91 6.93
N ASN A 255 -5.70 3.63 6.90
CA ASN A 255 -5.41 4.66 7.90
C ASN A 255 -5.60 6.10 7.40
N TYR A 256 -5.52 6.37 6.10
CA TYR A 256 -5.61 7.73 5.54
C TYR A 256 -6.76 7.92 4.55
N LEU A 257 -7.27 6.84 3.96
CA LEU A 257 -8.31 6.90 2.92
C LEU A 257 -9.67 6.40 3.42
N VAL A 258 -9.79 6.22 4.75
CA VAL A 258 -11.04 5.91 5.45
C VAL A 258 -11.18 6.88 6.63
N PRO A 259 -12.30 7.62 6.75
CA PRO A 259 -13.41 7.71 5.79
C PRO A 259 -12.95 8.22 4.41
N LEU A 260 -13.79 8.03 3.38
CA LEU A 260 -13.43 8.41 2.02
C LEU A 260 -13.07 9.91 1.97
N PRO A 261 -11.88 10.29 1.49
CA PRO A 261 -11.52 11.69 1.36
C PRO A 261 -12.49 12.42 0.44
N GLU A 262 -12.90 13.62 0.84
CA GLU A 262 -13.88 14.45 0.12
C GLU A 262 -13.32 15.86 -0.11
N GLY A 263 -13.61 16.41 -1.30
CA GLY A 263 -13.23 17.78 -1.63
C GLY A 263 -13.71 18.24 -3.00
N ALA A 264 -13.65 19.55 -3.24
CA ALA A 264 -14.00 20.14 -4.54
C ALA A 264 -12.94 19.85 -5.62
N THR A 265 -11.68 19.69 -5.21
CA THR A 265 -10.54 19.37 -6.08
C THR A 265 -9.59 18.38 -5.40
N LEU A 266 -8.67 17.80 -6.17
CA LEU A 266 -7.65 16.91 -5.59
C LEU A 266 -6.69 17.67 -4.68
N GLU A 267 -6.42 18.94 -4.94
CA GLU A 267 -5.59 19.79 -4.09
C GLU A 267 -6.19 19.93 -2.68
N VAL A 268 -7.51 20.12 -2.57
CA VAL A 268 -8.21 20.16 -1.28
C VAL A 268 -8.13 18.81 -0.56
N ILE A 269 -8.31 17.71 -1.29
CA ILE A 269 -8.18 16.36 -0.73
C ILE A 269 -6.75 16.12 -0.23
N ASN A 270 -5.74 16.50 -1.01
CA ASN A 270 -4.33 16.33 -0.66
C ASN A 270 -3.90 17.18 0.52
N ALA A 271 -4.44 18.40 0.67
CA ALA A 271 -4.21 19.22 1.86
C ALA A 271 -4.69 18.49 3.13
N ASN A 272 -5.90 17.92 3.11
CA ASN A 272 -6.44 17.15 4.23
C ASN A 272 -5.65 15.86 4.50
N LEU A 273 -5.17 15.19 3.45
CA LEU A 273 -4.28 14.02 3.59
C LEU A 273 -2.93 14.41 4.19
N GLY A 274 -2.38 15.58 3.83
CA GLY A 274 -1.18 16.14 4.43
C GLY A 274 -1.33 16.35 5.93
N GLU A 275 -2.45 16.95 6.36
CA GLU A 275 -2.78 17.10 7.79
C GLU A 275 -2.94 15.75 8.50
N SER A 276 -3.54 14.77 7.83
CA SER A 276 -3.66 13.41 8.36
C SER A 276 -2.28 12.75 8.52
N CYS A 277 -1.36 12.97 7.59
CA CYS A 277 0.02 12.50 7.69
C CYS A 277 0.77 13.17 8.84
N LEU A 278 0.59 14.48 9.05
CA LEU A 278 1.17 15.20 10.19
C LEU A 278 0.60 14.70 11.52
N SER A 279 -0.70 14.46 11.59
CA SER A 279 -1.37 13.93 12.78
C SER A 279 -0.85 12.54 13.15
N ASP A 280 -0.66 11.65 12.17
CA ASP A 280 -0.11 10.30 12.42
C ASP A 280 1.31 10.33 13.02
N GLN A 281 2.06 11.43 12.82
CA GLN A 281 3.39 11.55 13.42
C GLN A 281 3.35 11.56 14.97
N GLN A 282 2.20 11.87 15.58
CA GLN A 282 2.04 11.81 17.04
C GLN A 282 1.92 10.38 17.58
N ARG A 283 1.68 9.39 16.71
CA ARG A 283 1.55 7.99 17.10
C ARG A 283 2.92 7.37 17.43
N THR A 284 2.93 6.47 18.40
CA THR A 284 4.06 5.58 18.68
C THR A 284 3.86 4.25 17.96
N MET A 285 4.87 3.82 17.19
CA MET A 285 4.82 2.53 16.50
C MET A 285 4.92 1.36 17.48
N ALA A 286 4.33 0.21 17.11
CA ALA A 286 4.48 -1.00 17.90
C ALA A 286 5.96 -1.36 18.08
N ARG A 287 6.35 -1.70 19.31
CA ARG A 287 7.73 -2.02 19.72
C ARG A 287 8.71 -0.83 19.68
N GLN A 288 8.21 0.39 19.54
CA GLN A 288 8.98 1.62 19.70
C GLN A 288 8.52 2.38 20.94
N THR A 289 9.40 3.19 21.51
CA THR A 289 9.11 4.06 22.67
C THR A 289 8.75 5.47 22.22
N ASP A 290 9.48 5.98 21.23
CA ASP A 290 9.31 7.34 20.74
C ASP A 290 8.21 7.45 19.67
N SER A 291 7.58 8.62 19.60
CA SER A 291 6.63 8.94 18.54
C SER A 291 7.33 8.99 17.17
N ILE A 292 6.56 8.80 16.11
CA ILE A 292 7.06 8.95 14.73
C ILE A 292 7.67 10.34 14.53
N ALA A 293 7.08 11.40 15.11
CA ALA A 293 7.59 12.77 15.05
C ALA A 293 8.98 12.89 15.68
N ALA A 294 9.19 12.32 16.87
CA ALA A 294 10.49 12.36 17.54
C ALA A 294 11.55 11.57 16.75
N ARG A 295 11.18 10.40 16.22
CA ARG A 295 12.08 9.61 15.36
C ARG A 295 12.39 10.33 14.04
N LEU A 296 11.40 10.98 13.42
CA LEU A 296 11.58 11.76 12.19
C LEU A 296 12.48 12.97 12.43
N ALA A 297 12.35 13.65 13.58
CA ALA A 297 13.23 14.75 13.95
C ALA A 297 14.70 14.30 14.07
N CYS A 298 14.93 13.11 14.67
CA CYS A 298 16.26 12.49 14.69
C CYS A 298 16.73 12.14 13.27
N GLU A 299 15.86 11.50 12.48
CA GLU A 299 16.16 11.05 11.12
C GLU A 299 16.50 12.19 10.16
N ARG A 300 15.85 13.36 10.30
CA ARG A 300 16.10 14.55 9.46
C ARG A 300 17.56 14.98 9.43
N SER A 301 18.30 14.79 10.52
CA SER A 301 19.73 15.12 10.59
C SER A 301 20.62 14.22 9.72
N THR A 302 20.11 13.05 9.33
CA THR A 302 20.80 12.05 8.51
C THR A 302 20.32 12.00 7.07
N LEU A 303 19.20 12.65 6.75
CA LEU A 303 18.71 12.77 5.38
C LEU A 303 19.63 13.68 4.55
N GLY A 304 19.75 13.36 3.27
CA GLY A 304 20.40 14.21 2.29
C GLY A 304 19.67 15.56 2.16
N PRO A 305 20.38 16.64 1.81
CA PRO A 305 19.77 17.96 1.66
C PRO A 305 18.82 17.98 0.46
N LEU A 306 17.73 18.74 0.59
CA LEU A 306 16.89 19.09 -0.56
C LEU A 306 17.69 19.98 -1.54
N PRO A 307 17.48 19.84 -2.86
CA PRO A 307 18.14 20.69 -3.83
C PRO A 307 17.67 22.15 -3.70
N THR A 308 18.57 23.11 -3.96
CA THR A 308 18.23 24.55 -3.97
C THR A 308 17.27 24.90 -5.10
N HIS A 309 17.38 24.20 -6.24
CA HIS A 309 16.48 24.30 -7.37
C HIS A 309 15.96 22.91 -7.71
N ALA A 310 14.65 22.73 -7.56
CA ALA A 310 14.01 21.49 -7.96
C ALA A 310 14.06 21.34 -9.49
N PRO A 311 14.25 20.11 -10.01
CA PRO A 311 14.27 19.87 -11.44
C PRO A 311 12.88 20.12 -12.04
N GLU A 312 12.85 20.53 -13.30
CA GLU A 312 11.61 20.63 -14.07
C GLU A 312 11.09 19.22 -14.37
N LEU A 313 9.92 18.89 -13.83
CA LEU A 313 9.26 17.59 -14.00
C LEU A 313 8.11 17.64 -15.01
N ALA A 314 7.70 18.84 -15.42
CA ALA A 314 6.63 19.02 -16.38
C ALA A 314 7.06 18.53 -17.77
N LEU A 315 6.11 17.93 -18.50
CA LEU A 315 6.31 17.65 -19.91
C LEU A 315 6.36 18.97 -20.68
N VAL A 316 7.45 19.20 -21.41
CA VAL A 316 7.65 20.40 -22.23
C VAL A 316 7.44 20.07 -23.71
N VAL A 317 6.53 20.78 -24.37
CA VAL A 317 6.20 20.56 -25.79
C VAL A 317 5.98 21.91 -26.48
N GLU A 318 6.50 22.06 -27.70
CA GLU A 318 6.14 23.20 -28.56
C GLU A 318 4.78 22.93 -29.23
N VAL A 319 3.87 23.90 -29.14
CA VAL A 319 2.50 23.78 -29.67
C VAL A 319 2.15 24.98 -30.54
N LEU A 320 1.40 24.72 -31.62
CA LEU A 320 0.89 25.77 -32.51
C LEU A 320 -0.54 26.15 -32.10
N VAL A 321 -0.78 27.45 -31.93
CA VAL A 321 -2.12 27.98 -31.68
C VAL A 321 -2.86 28.13 -33.01
N HIS A 322 -4.07 27.59 -33.11
CA HIS A 322 -4.91 27.68 -34.29
C HIS A 322 -5.67 29.02 -34.36
N SER A 323 -6.34 29.25 -35.50
CA SER A 323 -7.13 30.45 -35.79
C SER A 323 -8.21 30.77 -34.76
N THR A 324 -8.69 29.75 -34.05
CA THR A 324 -9.68 29.84 -32.99
C THR A 324 -9.09 30.20 -31.64
N GLY A 325 -7.78 30.52 -31.53
CA GLY A 325 -7.14 30.76 -30.23
C GLY A 325 -7.06 29.51 -29.37
N ARG A 326 -7.09 28.33 -29.99
CA ARG A 326 -6.99 27.02 -29.31
C ARG A 326 -5.78 26.25 -29.80
N LEU A 327 -5.26 25.38 -28.95
CA LEU A 327 -4.23 24.41 -29.29
C LEU A 327 -4.62 23.03 -28.76
N ARG A 328 -4.08 21.98 -29.39
CA ARG A 328 -4.37 20.60 -29.01
C ARG A 328 -3.21 20.00 -28.23
N PHE A 329 -3.50 19.43 -27.06
CA PHE A 329 -2.57 18.67 -26.25
C PHE A 329 -3.24 17.38 -25.73
N GLN A 330 -2.62 16.23 -25.99
CA GLN A 330 -3.11 14.90 -25.58
C GLN A 330 -4.61 14.66 -25.89
N THR A 331 -5.04 15.04 -27.11
CA THR A 331 -6.42 14.95 -27.63
C THR A 331 -7.43 15.99 -27.10
N ASN A 332 -7.03 16.84 -26.16
CA ASN A 332 -7.87 17.90 -25.60
C ASN A 332 -7.44 19.26 -26.16
N ASP A 333 -8.40 20.17 -26.28
CA ASP A 333 -8.18 21.53 -26.79
C ASP A 333 -8.17 22.52 -25.64
N TYR A 334 -7.15 23.39 -25.60
CA TYR A 334 -6.95 24.43 -24.59
C TYR A 334 -6.98 25.80 -25.26
N SER A 335 -7.75 26.75 -24.70
CA SER A 335 -7.75 28.12 -25.22
C SER A 335 -6.56 28.93 -24.72
N VAL A 336 -6.14 29.92 -25.50
CA VAL A 336 -5.17 30.96 -25.14
C VAL A 336 -5.70 32.32 -25.58
N PRO A 337 -5.22 33.43 -25.00
CA PRO A 337 -5.58 34.76 -25.47
C PRO A 337 -5.42 34.87 -26.98
N ILE A 338 -6.45 35.36 -27.66
CA ILE A 338 -6.57 35.32 -29.11
C ILE A 338 -5.42 36.02 -29.86
N GLN A 339 -4.70 36.93 -29.20
CA GLN A 339 -3.50 37.57 -29.71
C GLN A 339 -2.38 36.58 -30.07
N TYR A 340 -2.37 35.39 -29.43
CA TYR A 340 -1.42 34.33 -29.68
C TYR A 340 -1.83 33.39 -30.84
N ALA A 341 -2.94 33.68 -31.54
CA ALA A 341 -3.36 32.87 -32.70
C ALA A 341 -2.25 32.79 -33.76
N TYR A 342 -2.04 31.59 -34.32
CA TYR A 342 -0.98 31.24 -35.28
C TYR A 342 0.46 31.34 -34.75
N GLN A 343 0.66 31.61 -33.45
CA GLN A 343 1.97 31.60 -32.84
C GLN A 343 2.31 30.22 -32.27
N ARG A 344 3.61 29.95 -32.14
CA ARG A 344 4.10 28.78 -31.41
C ARG A 344 4.38 29.15 -29.97
N LEU A 345 3.85 28.35 -29.05
CA LEU A 345 4.02 28.52 -27.61
C LEU A 345 4.71 27.30 -27.01
N THR A 346 5.35 27.51 -25.87
CA THR A 346 5.90 26.43 -25.05
C THR A 346 4.84 25.97 -24.05
N LEU A 347 4.39 24.73 -24.19
CA LEU A 347 3.48 24.08 -23.26
C LEU A 347 4.29 23.33 -22.20
N LYS A 348 4.04 23.64 -20.94
CA LYS A 348 4.51 22.89 -19.77
C LYS A 348 3.33 22.22 -19.09
N ALA A 349 3.31 20.88 -19.06
CA ALA A 349 2.26 20.11 -18.43
C ALA A 349 2.79 19.32 -17.22
N ASP A 350 2.38 19.74 -16.03
CA ASP A 350 2.54 18.95 -14.81
C ASP A 350 1.31 18.02 -14.65
N PRO A 351 1.24 17.16 -13.61
CA PRO A 351 0.11 16.28 -13.42
C PRO A 351 -1.24 17.00 -13.29
N PHE A 352 -1.27 18.22 -12.74
CA PHE A 352 -2.50 18.94 -12.40
C PHE A 352 -2.81 20.09 -13.36
N ARG A 353 -1.80 20.69 -14.00
CA ARG A 353 -1.91 21.92 -14.79
C ARG A 353 -1.24 21.82 -16.16
N VAL A 354 -1.78 22.59 -17.11
CA VAL A 354 -1.19 22.88 -18.42
C VAL A 354 -0.95 24.39 -18.47
N ARG A 355 0.32 24.79 -18.50
CA ARG A 355 0.76 26.18 -18.59
C ARG A 355 1.35 26.45 -19.97
N LEU A 356 1.03 27.60 -20.54
CA LEU A 356 1.37 27.98 -21.89
C LEU A 356 2.18 29.26 -21.85
N TYR A 357 3.36 29.25 -22.47
CA TYR A 357 4.32 30.34 -22.42
C TYR A 357 4.64 30.89 -23.81
N ALA A 358 4.60 32.21 -23.96
CA ALA A 358 5.12 32.94 -25.09
C ALA A 358 6.51 33.49 -24.73
N GLY A 359 7.56 32.72 -25.03
CA GLY A 359 8.88 32.99 -24.46
C GLY A 359 8.87 32.76 -22.95
N GLU A 360 9.08 33.82 -22.16
CA GLU A 360 9.02 33.79 -20.69
C GLU A 360 7.66 34.19 -20.11
N GLU A 361 6.77 34.79 -20.92
CA GLU A 361 5.47 35.26 -20.47
C GLU A 361 4.47 34.10 -20.37
N LEU A 362 3.80 33.96 -19.22
CA LEU A 362 2.71 33.02 -19.04
C LEU A 362 1.45 33.51 -19.77
N ALA A 363 1.16 32.91 -20.91
CA ALA A 363 0.00 33.23 -21.75
C ALA A 363 -1.31 32.65 -21.23
N ALA A 364 -1.28 31.44 -20.65
CA ALA A 364 -2.47 30.79 -20.07
C ALA A 364 -2.10 29.69 -19.06
N ASP A 365 -2.96 29.46 -18.06
CA ASP A 365 -2.88 28.36 -17.08
C ASP A 365 -4.24 27.67 -16.98
N HIS A 366 -4.27 26.36 -17.27
CA HIS A 366 -5.48 25.54 -17.25
C HIS A 366 -5.31 24.31 -16.36
N PRO A 367 -6.40 23.80 -15.74
CA PRO A 367 -6.39 22.45 -15.20
C PRO A 367 -6.14 21.43 -16.31
N ARG A 368 -5.27 20.46 -16.04
CA ARG A 368 -4.98 19.38 -16.99
C ARG A 368 -6.15 18.41 -17.06
N CYS A 369 -6.52 18.03 -18.28
CA CYS A 369 -7.63 17.12 -18.55
C CYS A 369 -7.06 15.79 -19.07
N TYR A 370 -7.48 14.69 -18.44
CA TYR A 370 -7.09 13.32 -18.81
C TYR A 370 -8.21 12.56 -19.54
N GLU A 371 -9.37 13.20 -19.74
CA GLU A 371 -10.40 12.69 -20.63
C GLU A 371 -9.98 12.88 -22.10
N LYS A 372 -10.87 12.54 -23.04
CA LYS A 372 -10.58 12.60 -24.47
C LYS A 372 -11.49 13.59 -25.16
N ARG A 373 -10.90 14.41 -26.04
CA ARG A 373 -11.63 15.35 -26.92
C ARG A 373 -12.44 16.39 -26.15
N GLN A 374 -11.97 16.76 -24.96
CA GLN A 374 -12.55 17.86 -24.20
C GLN A 374 -12.00 19.21 -24.66
N VAL A 375 -12.79 20.25 -24.42
CA VAL A 375 -12.48 21.63 -24.77
C VAL A 375 -12.46 22.44 -23.47
N ILE A 376 -11.27 22.91 -23.09
CA ILE A 376 -11.01 23.64 -21.85
C ILE A 376 -10.77 25.09 -22.24
N GLU A 377 -11.74 25.95 -21.92
CA GLU A 377 -11.73 27.33 -22.35
C GLU A 377 -11.86 28.29 -21.19
N ASP A 378 -11.07 29.35 -21.30
CA ASP A 378 -11.30 30.60 -20.60
C ASP A 378 -11.97 31.60 -21.55
N TRP A 379 -13.13 32.13 -21.16
CA TRP A 379 -13.85 33.12 -21.95
C TRP A 379 -13.08 34.44 -22.09
N ARG A 380 -12.24 34.78 -21.10
CA ARG A 380 -11.43 36.01 -21.08
C ARG A 380 -10.47 36.06 -22.27
N HIS A 381 -10.01 34.90 -22.73
CA HIS A 381 -9.12 34.78 -23.88
C HIS A 381 -9.71 35.33 -25.20
N TYR A 382 -11.04 35.40 -25.29
CA TYR A 382 -11.76 35.80 -26.49
C TYR A 382 -12.27 37.25 -26.44
N VAL A 383 -12.21 37.91 -25.29
CA VAL A 383 -12.77 39.27 -25.09
C VAL A 383 -12.28 40.26 -26.15
N PRO A 384 -10.96 40.37 -26.46
CA PRO A 384 -10.50 41.32 -27.48
C PRO A 384 -11.06 41.07 -28.88
N LEU A 385 -11.34 39.81 -29.22
CA LEU A 385 -11.94 39.45 -30.51
C LEU A 385 -13.45 39.69 -30.51
N LEU A 386 -14.14 39.36 -29.42
CA LEU A 386 -15.58 39.54 -29.28
C LEU A 386 -15.99 41.02 -29.29
N LEU A 387 -15.15 41.92 -28.78
CA LEU A 387 -15.35 43.37 -28.90
C LEU A 387 -15.35 43.83 -30.37
N LYS A 388 -14.55 43.20 -31.24
CA LYS A 388 -14.51 43.50 -32.67
C LYS A 388 -15.59 42.77 -33.46
N LYS A 389 -16.00 41.59 -33.00
CA LYS A 389 -17.00 40.71 -33.62
C LYS A 389 -18.21 40.55 -32.70
N SER A 390 -18.87 41.66 -32.39
CA SER A 390 -20.01 41.71 -31.45
C SER A 390 -21.15 40.77 -31.87
N PHE A 391 -21.35 40.56 -33.18
CA PHE A 391 -22.30 39.56 -33.69
C PHE A 391 -22.01 38.17 -33.12
N ALA A 392 -20.75 37.74 -32.98
CA ALA A 392 -20.41 36.39 -32.52
C ALA A 392 -20.71 36.12 -31.03
N VAL A 393 -20.98 37.15 -30.23
CA VAL A 393 -21.12 37.05 -28.76
C VAL A 393 -22.17 36.01 -28.32
N PRO A 394 -23.42 35.99 -28.86
CA PRO A 394 -24.43 35.03 -28.42
C PRO A 394 -24.11 33.58 -28.78
N TRP A 395 -23.16 33.35 -29.69
CA TRP A 395 -22.79 32.03 -30.21
C TRP A 395 -21.39 31.58 -29.79
N ALA A 396 -20.66 32.39 -29.02
CA ALA A 396 -19.31 32.07 -28.58
C ALA A 396 -19.33 30.87 -27.61
N SER A 397 -18.69 29.76 -28.01
CA SER A 397 -18.52 28.54 -27.20
C SER A 397 -18.06 28.86 -25.78
N ALA A 398 -17.02 29.70 -25.66
CA ALA A 398 -16.44 30.05 -24.38
C ALA A 398 -17.38 30.84 -23.46
N LEU A 399 -18.37 31.57 -24.00
CA LEU A 399 -19.39 32.26 -23.18
C LEU A 399 -20.57 31.34 -22.84
N ARG A 400 -20.93 30.41 -23.72
CA ARG A 400 -22.04 29.46 -23.47
C ARG A 400 -21.70 28.38 -22.46
N HIS A 401 -20.43 27.98 -22.43
CA HIS A 401 -19.94 26.89 -21.61
C HIS A 401 -18.91 27.35 -20.55
N GLY A 402 -18.60 28.64 -20.52
CA GLY A 402 -17.67 29.22 -19.57
C GLY A 402 -18.30 29.48 -18.20
N ASP A 403 -17.45 29.48 -17.18
CA ASP A 403 -17.81 29.84 -15.81
C ASP A 403 -17.91 31.37 -15.71
N LEU A 404 -19.08 31.90 -16.10
CA LEU A 404 -19.37 33.33 -16.03
C LEU A 404 -19.71 33.72 -14.59
N PRO A 405 -19.24 34.90 -14.11
CA PRO A 405 -19.67 35.41 -12.81
C PRO A 405 -21.20 35.55 -12.78
N PRO A 406 -21.84 35.33 -11.61
CA PRO A 406 -23.28 35.53 -11.47
C PRO A 406 -23.66 36.96 -11.83
N ALA A 407 -24.80 37.10 -12.50
CA ALA A 407 -25.32 38.36 -13.04
C ALA A 407 -25.70 39.38 -11.96
#